data_AF-A0A2A3N4B1-F1
#
_entry.id   AF-A0A2A3N4B1-F1
#
_cell.length_a   1.000
_cell.length_b   1.000
_cell.length_c   1.000
_cell.angle_alpha   90.00
_cell.angle_beta   90.00
_cell.angle_gamma   90.00
#
_symmetry.space_group_name_H-M   'P 1'
#
loop_
_entity.id
_entity.type
_entity.pdbx_description
1 polymer ?
#
loop_
_entity_poly.entity_id
_entity_poly.type
_entity_poly.pdbx_seq_one_letter_code
_entity_poly.pdbx_strand_id
1 'polypeptide(L)'
;MKHHSTFIFGKKNYLIMGIGLAVIAIGFILMSGGGSDNPAVFDASIFNFRRIHLAPALVLLGFAIEIYAILVKPNKEDKKKDA
;
A
#
# COMPACT_ATOMS: atom_id res chain seq x y z
N MET A 1 -21.09 -11.51 27.23
CA MET A 1 -20.72 -10.13 26.84
C MET A 1 -20.82 -10.04 25.33
N LYS A 2 -21.71 -9.19 24.77
CA LYS A 2 -21.80 -8.99 23.32
C LYS A 2 -20.65 -8.07 22.92
N HIS A 3 -19.62 -8.60 22.26
CA HIS A 3 -18.56 -7.77 21.68
C HIS A 3 -19.17 -6.97 20.53
N HIS A 4 -19.49 -5.70 20.79
CA HIS A 4 -19.74 -4.75 19.71
C HIS A 4 -18.40 -4.45 19.04
N SER A 5 -18.08 -5.18 17.98
CA SER A 5 -17.01 -4.80 17.06
C SER A 5 -17.46 -3.52 16.34
N THR A 6 -17.21 -2.38 16.96
CA THR A 6 -17.42 -1.08 16.31
C THR A 6 -16.30 -0.90 15.29
N PHE A 7 -16.61 -1.17 14.03
CA PHE A 7 -15.73 -0.82 12.93
C PHE A 7 -15.53 0.70 12.92
N ILE A 8 -14.27 1.14 13.01
CA ILE A 8 -13.91 2.57 13.07
C ILE A 8 -14.14 3.22 11.70
N PHE A 9 -13.91 2.47 10.63
CA PHE A 9 -14.09 2.91 9.25
C PHE A 9 -15.23 2.16 8.55
N GLY A 10 -15.74 2.72 7.45
CA GLY A 10 -16.73 2.03 6.60
C GLY A 10 -16.10 0.85 5.85
N LYS A 11 -16.91 -0.16 5.47
CA LYS A 11 -16.45 -1.34 4.70
C LYS A 11 -15.67 -0.94 3.44
N LYS A 12 -16.11 0.12 2.75
CA LYS A 12 -15.45 0.65 1.56
C LYS A 12 -14.04 1.18 1.86
N ASN A 13 -13.86 1.88 2.98
CA ASN A 13 -12.55 2.38 3.38
C ASN A 13 -11.58 1.23 3.66
N TYR A 14 -12.02 0.19 4.38
CA TYR A 14 -11.19 -0.99 4.62
C TYR A 14 -10.76 -1.68 3.32
N LEU A 15 -11.63 -1.71 2.30
CA LEU A 15 -11.28 -2.25 1.00
C LEU A 15 -10.20 -1.39 0.31
N ILE A 16 -10.32 -0.06 0.36
CA ILE A 16 -9.32 0.86 -0.20
C ILE A 16 -7.98 0.75 0.54
N MET A 17 -7.99 0.62 1.88
CA MET A 17 -6.79 0.34 2.66
C MET A 17 -6.13 -0.97 2.21
N GLY A 18 -6.90 -2.06 2.04
CA GLY A 18 -6.35 -3.32 1.53
C GLY A 18 -5.64 -3.16 0.17
N ILE A 19 -6.17 -2.31 -0.71
CA ILE A 19 -5.54 -1.99 -2.00
C ILE A 19 -4.26 -1.17 -1.79
N GLY A 20 -4.28 -0.16 -0.93
CA GLY A 20 -3.11 0.66 -0.58
C GLY A 20 -1.96 -0.21 -0.08
N LEU A 21 -2.23 -1.11 0.85
CA LEU A 21 -1.26 -2.05 1.40
C LEU A 21 -0.66 -2.97 0.33
N ALA A 22 -1.48 -3.46 -0.60
CA ALA A 22 -1.01 -4.29 -1.72
C ALA A 22 -0.07 -3.51 -2.65
N VAL A 23 -0.37 -2.24 -2.94
CA VAL A 23 0.50 -1.37 -3.76
C VAL A 23 1.84 -1.12 -3.06
N ILE A 24 1.83 -0.86 -1.75
CA ILE A 24 3.06 -0.70 -0.95
C ILE A 24 3.90 -1.99 -1.01
N ALA A 25 3.28 -3.15 -0.80
CA ALA A 25 3.96 -4.44 -0.86
C ALA A 25 4.60 -4.69 -2.24
N ILE A 26 3.88 -4.40 -3.32
CA ILE A 26 4.42 -4.50 -4.68
C ILE A 26 5.61 -3.55 -4.86
N GLY A 27 5.53 -2.31 -4.37
CA GLY A 27 6.63 -1.35 -4.41
C GLY A 27 7.90 -1.89 -3.73
N PHE A 28 7.77 -2.47 -2.53
CA PHE A 28 8.90 -3.09 -1.85
C PHE A 28 9.42 -4.35 -2.54
N ILE A 29 8.54 -5.19 -3.10
CA ILE A 29 8.95 -6.37 -3.88
C ILE A 29 9.76 -5.95 -5.12
N LEU A 30 9.36 -4.86 -5.77
CA LEU A 30 10.10 -4.32 -6.92
C LEU A 30 11.47 -3.74 -6.54
N MET A 31 11.62 -3.22 -5.32
CA MET A 31 12.91 -2.84 -4.75
C MET A 31 13.75 -4.07 -4.36
N SER A 32 13.11 -5.17 -3.93
CA SER A 32 13.81 -6.39 -3.56
C SER A 32 14.33 -7.14 -4.79
N GLY A 33 15.61 -6.96 -5.08
CA GLY A 33 16.32 -7.62 -6.16
C GLY A 33 17.41 -6.71 -6.69
N GLY A 34 18.52 -7.28 -7.18
CA GLY A 34 19.66 -6.51 -7.70
C GLY A 34 20.94 -6.60 -6.91
N GLY A 35 21.01 -7.44 -5.88
CA GLY A 35 22.28 -7.78 -5.27
C GLY A 35 23.14 -8.56 -6.26
N SER A 36 24.40 -8.17 -6.41
CA SER A 36 25.41 -8.98 -7.06
C SER A 36 25.63 -10.26 -6.24
N ASP A 37 25.67 -11.43 -6.89
CA ASP A 37 26.03 -12.69 -6.23
C ASP A 37 27.46 -12.66 -5.65
N ASN A 38 28.29 -11.71 -6.11
CA ASN A 38 29.66 -11.54 -5.66
C ASN A 38 29.89 -10.09 -5.17
N PRO A 39 29.94 -9.82 -3.86
CA PRO A 39 30.01 -8.46 -3.31
C PRO A 39 31.31 -7.70 -3.65
N ALA A 40 32.32 -8.39 -4.19
CA ALA A 40 33.55 -7.79 -4.70
C ALA A 40 33.41 -7.18 -6.12
N VAL A 41 32.29 -7.45 -6.81
CA VAL A 41 32.02 -6.94 -8.17
C VAL A 41 30.79 -6.04 -8.12
N PHE A 42 30.98 -4.78 -8.50
CA PHE A 42 29.89 -3.82 -8.61
C PHE A 42 28.97 -4.20 -9.77
N ASP A 43 27.70 -4.45 -9.47
CA ASP A 43 26.67 -4.70 -10.47
C ASP A 43 25.87 -3.41 -10.74
N ALA A 44 26.02 -2.87 -11.96
CA ALA A 44 25.31 -1.68 -12.41
C ALA A 44 23.78 -1.90 -12.51
N SER A 45 23.29 -3.14 -12.46
CA SER A 45 21.86 -3.48 -12.46
C SER A 45 21.11 -2.94 -11.23
N ILE A 46 21.83 -2.56 -10.18
CA ILE A 46 21.31 -1.84 -9.00
C ILE A 46 20.74 -0.48 -9.42
N PHE A 47 21.34 0.19 -10.41
CA PHE A 47 20.91 1.49 -10.91
C PHE A 47 19.79 1.44 -11.95
N ASN A 48 19.10 0.30 -12.07
CA ASN A 48 17.97 0.21 -12.97
C ASN A 48 16.89 1.24 -12.58
N PHE A 49 16.43 2.03 -13.56
CA PHE A 49 15.37 3.03 -13.40
C PHE A 49 14.14 2.47 -12.65
N ARG A 50 13.82 1.20 -12.90
CA ARG A 50 12.73 0.48 -12.22
C ARG A 50 12.86 0.48 -10.70
N ARG A 51 14.07 0.33 -10.17
CA ARG A 51 14.33 0.20 -8.73
C ARG A 51 14.53 1.53 -8.03
N ILE A 52 15.14 2.50 -8.70
CA ILE A 52 15.43 3.81 -8.12
C ILE A 52 14.23 4.76 -8.21
N HIS A 53 13.43 4.69 -9.28
CA HIS A 53 12.36 5.66 -9.52
C HIS A 53 10.98 5.03 -9.42
N LEU A 54 10.73 3.97 -10.20
CA LEU A 54 9.39 3.39 -10.29
C LEU A 54 8.95 2.73 -8.97
N ALA A 55 9.83 1.96 -8.35
CA ALA A 55 9.51 1.25 -7.11
C ALA A 55 9.25 2.21 -5.92
N PRO A 56 10.10 3.23 -5.65
CA PRO A 56 9.81 4.21 -4.60
C PRO A 56 8.56 5.05 -4.91
N ALA A 57 8.31 5.41 -6.16
CA ALA A 57 7.08 6.10 -6.55
C ALA A 57 5.83 5.28 -6.25
N LEU A 58 5.87 3.96 -6.48
CA LEU A 58 4.77 3.05 -6.13
C LEU A 58 4.54 2.97 -4.62
N VAL A 59 5.61 2.93 -3.82
CA VAL A 59 5.49 2.94 -2.35
C VAL A 59 4.84 4.24 -1.87
N LEU A 60 5.29 5.39 -2.39
CA LEU A 60 4.70 6.70 -2.05
C LEU A 60 3.23 6.80 -2.48
N LEU A 61 2.89 6.28 -3.66
CA LEU A 61 1.51 6.21 -4.14
C LEU A 61 0.65 5.34 -3.21
N GLY A 62 1.17 4.20 -2.78
CA GLY A 62 0.50 3.34 -1.81
C GLY A 62 0.22 4.04 -0.48
N PHE A 63 1.19 4.79 0.05
CA PHE A 63 0.96 5.63 1.24
C PHE A 63 -0.07 6.73 1.01
N ALA A 64 -0.08 7.37 -0.16
CA ALA A 64 -1.10 8.37 -0.49
C ALA A 64 -2.51 7.76 -0.52
N ILE A 65 -2.66 6.53 -1.03
CA ILE A 65 -3.93 5.78 -1.01
C ILE A 65 -4.36 5.49 0.43
N GLU A 66 -3.46 5.06 1.31
CA GLU A 66 -3.75 4.80 2.73
C GLU A 66 -4.19 6.07 3.46
N ILE A 67 -3.47 7.17 3.26
CA ILE A 67 -3.81 8.49 3.82
C ILE A 67 -5.23 8.88 3.37
N TYR A 68 -5.53 8.74 2.08
CA TYR A 68 -6.85 9.03 1.55
C TYR A 68 -7.94 8.12 2.16
N ALA A 69 -7.67 6.81 2.28
CA ALA A 69 -8.61 5.84 2.83
C ALA A 69 -8.94 6.11 4.30
N ILE A 70 -7.97 6.60 5.08
CA ILE A 70 -8.14 6.95 6.49
C ILE A 70 -8.88 8.29 6.65
N LEU A 71 -8.56 9.29 5.81
CA LEU A 71 -9.14 10.64 5.90
C LEU A 71 -10.58 10.71 5.37
N VAL A 72 -10.93 9.88 4.40
CA VAL A 72 -12.29 9.84 3.85
C VAL A 72 -13.27 9.39 4.93
N LYS A 73 -14.18 10.29 5.33
CA LYS A 73 -15.29 9.90 6.19
C LYS A 73 -16.26 9.04 5.39
N PRO A 74 -16.75 7.91 5.94
CA PRO A 74 -17.75 7.11 5.26
C PRO A 74 -19.01 7.97 5.04
N ASN A 75 -19.35 8.24 3.78
CA ASN A 75 -20.56 8.96 3.43
C ASN A 75 -21.78 8.16 3.88
N LYS A 76 -22.84 8.88 4.29
CA LYS A 76 -24.07 8.32 4.88
C LYS A 76 -24.75 7.23 4.03
N GLU A 77 -24.40 7.10 2.75
CA GLU A 77 -24.90 6.06 1.84
C GLU A 77 -24.51 4.63 2.28
N ASP A 78 -23.35 4.45 2.90
CA ASP A 78 -22.92 3.12 3.37
C ASP A 78 -23.74 2.66 4.60
N LYS A 79 -24.32 3.59 5.38
CA LYS A 79 -25.19 3.24 6.52
C LYS A 79 -26.54 2.63 6.09
N LYS A 80 -26.94 2.80 4.82
CA LYS A 80 -28.25 2.33 4.32
C LYS A 80 -28.22 0.87 3.80
N LYS A 81 -27.02 0.29 3.62
CA LYS A 81 -26.87 -1.11 3.16
C LYS A 81 -26.84 -2.14 4.30
N ASP A 82 -26.64 -1.69 5.53
CA ASP A 82 -26.53 -2.54 6.71
C ASP A 82 -27.72 -2.36 7.69
N ALA A 83 -28.82 -1.72 7.26
CA ALA A 83 -30.05 -1.48 8.01
C ALA A 83 -31.26 -2.21 7.39
#